data_AF-A0A1H3FBU7-F1
#
_entry.id   AF-A0A1H3FBU7-F1
#
_cell.length_a   1.000
_cell.length_b   1.000
_cell.length_c   1.000
_cell.angle_alpha   90.00
_cell.angle_beta   90.00
_cell.angle_gamma   90.00
#
_symmetry.space_group_name_H-M   'P 1'
#
loop_
_entity.id
_entity.type
_entity.pdbx_description
1 polymer ?
#
loop_
_entity_poly.entity_id
_entity_poly.type
_entity_poly.pdbx_seq_one_letter_code
_entity_poly.pdbx_strand_id
1 'polypeptide(L)'
;MEEFIQRALGAEGHLSKLVKGYSPRSPQMLISNKVGAALEGEKHLLAEAGTGTGKSLGYLIPAAKWAVENNKTVIVCTHTIPLMTQIVNVELPRVQQILKMEHQNLKYQLVKGKSHYVCYSKLENLWQETLRSMNKEAKTVQKIFKKVTREYVNDRTGLGFDVEDSLWKKISASNCRAINKPESCVIEELKEKMIQSHIIVTNHAYFFSDLAIRRKTGNGSLPNYDAVIFDEAHEMEDVCCQIFEKSADINQFESLFDQLFQRDIFKELDHGAQLKLTQLRQDIHRNLDQVFTGVGNEMGNKAYQLLDKQIDVSEACSLIKDFLETLKSMNVRGASDILDRLFEYN
;
A
#
# COMPACT_ATOMS: atom_id res chain seq x y z
N MET A 1 -27.84 13.22 -13.93
CA MET A 1 -26.43 13.10 -14.38
C MET A 1 -26.15 13.54 -15.83
N GLU A 2 -26.85 13.02 -16.84
CA GLU A 2 -26.50 13.20 -18.26
C GLU A 2 -26.40 14.66 -18.73
N GLU A 3 -27.33 15.52 -18.32
CA GLU A 3 -27.26 16.95 -18.66
C GLU A 3 -26.01 17.63 -18.09
N PHE A 4 -25.60 17.26 -16.87
CA PHE A 4 -24.37 17.78 -16.26
C PHE A 4 -23.15 17.34 -17.06
N ILE A 5 -23.11 16.08 -17.51
CA ILE A 5 -22.02 15.57 -18.36
C ILE A 5 -21.96 16.36 -19.66
N GLN A 6 -23.10 16.64 -20.30
CA GLN A 6 -23.16 17.49 -21.50
C GLN A 6 -22.66 18.91 -21.22
N ARG A 7 -23.03 19.52 -20.09
CA ARG A 7 -22.50 20.84 -19.69
C ARG A 7 -21.01 20.79 -19.34
N ALA A 8 -20.50 19.68 -18.82
CA ALA A 8 -19.09 19.54 -18.46
C ALA A 8 -18.19 19.32 -19.68
N LEU A 9 -18.59 18.43 -20.60
CA LEU A 9 -17.77 17.90 -21.70
C LEU A 9 -18.23 18.34 -23.10
N GLY A 10 -19.37 19.02 -23.24
CA GLY A 10 -19.85 19.54 -24.52
C GLY A 10 -18.92 20.59 -25.15
N ALA A 11 -19.14 20.93 -26.43
CA ALA A 11 -18.28 21.84 -27.20
C ALA A 11 -18.08 23.21 -26.54
N GLU A 12 -19.16 23.73 -25.94
CA GLU A 12 -19.19 25.00 -25.20
C GLU A 12 -19.28 24.77 -23.67
N GLY A 13 -18.94 23.55 -23.22
CA GLY A 13 -19.04 23.14 -21.83
C GLY A 13 -17.97 23.73 -20.92
N HIS A 14 -17.99 23.35 -19.65
CA HIS A 14 -17.02 23.81 -18.66
C HIS A 14 -15.57 23.51 -19.07
N LEU A 15 -15.30 22.31 -19.61
CA LEU A 15 -13.94 21.91 -19.96
C LEU A 15 -13.36 22.72 -21.12
N SER A 16 -14.18 23.22 -22.05
CA SER A 16 -13.70 24.07 -23.16
C SER A 16 -13.21 25.44 -22.68
N LYS A 17 -13.72 25.92 -21.54
CA LYS A 17 -13.26 27.15 -20.87
C LYS A 17 -11.94 26.94 -20.12
N LEU A 18 -11.64 25.70 -19.71
CA LEU A 18 -10.47 25.36 -18.89
C LEU A 18 -9.28 24.88 -19.72
N VAL A 19 -9.52 24.28 -20.89
CA VAL A 19 -8.49 23.65 -21.72
C VAL A 19 -8.47 24.28 -23.11
N LYS A 20 -7.40 25.01 -23.42
CA LYS A 20 -7.19 25.61 -24.74
C LYS A 20 -7.14 24.52 -25.81
N GLY A 21 -7.93 24.69 -26.87
CA GLY A 21 -8.01 23.72 -27.98
C GLY A 21 -8.80 22.46 -27.66
N TYR A 22 -9.61 22.46 -26.61
CA TYR A 22 -10.50 21.36 -26.29
C TYR A 22 -11.53 21.14 -27.41
N SER A 23 -11.70 19.88 -27.80
CA SER A 23 -12.82 19.40 -28.60
C SER A 23 -13.49 18.22 -27.89
N PRO A 24 -14.83 18.14 -27.88
CA PRO A 24 -15.54 16.99 -27.34
C PRO A 24 -15.15 15.71 -28.06
N ARG A 25 -15.05 14.61 -27.30
CA ARG A 25 -14.75 13.29 -27.84
C ARG A 25 -15.92 12.37 -27.52
N SER A 26 -16.54 11.77 -28.53
CA SER A 26 -17.66 10.83 -28.35
C SER A 26 -17.33 9.66 -27.40
N PRO A 27 -16.12 9.05 -27.43
CA PRO A 27 -15.75 8.03 -26.45
C PRO A 27 -15.74 8.53 -25.00
N GLN A 28 -15.31 9.78 -24.77
CA GLN A 28 -15.27 10.40 -23.45
C GLN A 28 -16.68 10.63 -22.90
N MET A 29 -17.58 11.14 -23.75
CA MET A 29 -19.00 11.32 -23.42
C MET A 29 -19.67 9.98 -23.10
N LEU A 30 -19.40 8.96 -23.91
CA LEU A 30 -19.97 7.63 -23.72
C LEU A 30 -19.56 7.03 -22.37
N ILE A 31 -18.25 7.01 -22.06
CA ILE A 31 -17.79 6.45 -20.78
C ILE A 31 -18.31 7.27 -19.59
N SER A 32 -18.38 8.60 -19.70
CA SER A 32 -18.95 9.43 -18.63
C SER A 32 -20.42 9.11 -18.36
N ASN A 33 -21.24 8.98 -19.41
CA ASN A 33 -22.65 8.65 -19.24
C ASN A 33 -22.82 7.23 -18.66
N LYS A 34 -22.01 6.26 -19.10
CA LYS A 34 -22.04 4.89 -18.57
C LYS A 34 -21.62 4.82 -17.10
N VAL A 35 -20.55 5.51 -16.72
CA VAL A 35 -20.10 5.59 -15.32
C VAL A 35 -21.15 6.27 -14.46
N GLY A 36 -21.72 7.39 -14.92
CA GLY A 36 -22.79 8.09 -14.23
C GLY A 36 -24.01 7.21 -13.96
N ALA A 37 -24.51 6.52 -15.00
CA ALA A 37 -25.64 5.60 -14.87
C ALA A 37 -25.33 4.39 -13.97
N ALA A 38 -24.10 3.89 -13.97
CA ALA A 38 -23.67 2.79 -13.10
C ALA A 38 -23.65 3.22 -11.63
N LEU A 39 -23.18 4.44 -11.33
CA LEU A 39 -23.17 5.00 -9.97
C LEU A 39 -24.59 5.29 -9.45
N GLU A 40 -25.44 5.91 -10.28
CA GLU A 40 -26.85 6.18 -9.92
C GLU A 40 -27.66 4.88 -9.74
N GLY A 41 -27.37 3.86 -10.54
CA GLY A 41 -28.05 2.57 -10.50
C GLY A 41 -27.44 1.53 -9.57
N GLU A 42 -26.34 1.87 -8.87
CA GLU A 42 -25.57 0.95 -8.01
C GLU A 42 -25.16 -0.35 -8.72
N LYS A 43 -24.69 -0.23 -9.98
CA LYS A 43 -24.30 -1.36 -10.84
C LYS A 43 -22.79 -1.41 -11.08
N HIS A 44 -22.28 -2.60 -11.34
CA HIS A 44 -20.93 -2.77 -11.86
C HIS A 44 -20.86 -2.40 -13.34
N LEU A 45 -19.75 -1.76 -13.74
CA LEU A 45 -19.45 -1.40 -15.11
C LEU A 45 -18.02 -1.86 -15.43
N LEU A 46 -17.89 -2.64 -16.49
CA LEU A 46 -16.61 -2.89 -17.15
C LEU A 46 -16.57 -2.09 -18.44
N ALA A 47 -15.53 -1.27 -18.62
CA ALA A 47 -15.38 -0.42 -19.78
C ALA A 47 -13.94 -0.44 -20.27
N GLU A 48 -13.75 -0.70 -21.56
CA GLU A 48 -12.49 -0.55 -22.25
C GLU A 48 -12.48 0.81 -22.98
N ALA A 49 -11.43 1.58 -22.79
CA ALA A 49 -11.24 2.86 -23.47
C ALA A 49 -9.81 2.97 -23.97
N GLY A 50 -9.64 3.24 -25.26
CA GLY A 50 -8.33 3.42 -25.86
C GLY A 50 -7.53 4.57 -25.23
N THR A 51 -6.22 4.52 -25.35
CA THR A 51 -5.32 5.58 -24.86
C THR A 51 -5.66 6.93 -25.50
N GLY A 52 -5.58 8.02 -24.73
CA GLY A 52 -5.83 9.37 -25.25
C GLY A 52 -7.32 9.72 -25.46
N THR A 53 -8.25 8.82 -25.15
CA THR A 53 -9.70 9.07 -25.24
C THR A 53 -10.24 10.00 -24.15
N GLY A 54 -9.42 10.37 -23.16
CA GLY A 54 -9.85 11.16 -22.01
C GLY A 54 -10.54 10.33 -20.91
N LYS A 55 -10.23 9.03 -20.83
CA LYS A 55 -10.75 8.05 -19.86
C LYS A 55 -10.81 8.60 -18.43
N SER A 56 -9.74 9.25 -17.96
CA SER A 56 -9.67 9.74 -16.58
C SER A 56 -10.73 10.77 -16.25
N LEU A 57 -10.84 11.84 -17.03
CA LEU A 57 -11.95 12.79 -16.88
C LEU A 57 -13.31 12.14 -17.16
N GLY A 58 -13.32 11.14 -18.04
CA GLY A 58 -14.47 10.29 -18.34
C GLY A 58 -15.12 9.69 -17.09
N TYR A 59 -14.34 9.08 -16.19
CA TYR A 59 -14.86 8.52 -14.95
C TYR A 59 -14.86 9.53 -13.78
N LEU A 60 -13.91 10.46 -13.71
CA LEU A 60 -13.79 11.40 -12.58
C LEU A 60 -14.93 12.41 -12.51
N ILE A 61 -15.38 12.94 -13.66
CA ILE A 61 -16.45 13.95 -13.71
C ILE A 61 -17.77 13.42 -13.14
N PRO A 62 -18.34 12.30 -13.64
CA PRO A 62 -19.57 11.75 -13.08
C PRO A 62 -19.38 11.26 -11.65
N ALA A 63 -18.23 10.66 -11.32
CA ALA A 63 -17.94 10.19 -9.96
C ALA A 63 -17.92 11.33 -8.95
N ALA A 64 -17.24 12.43 -9.26
CA ALA A 64 -17.15 13.59 -8.39
C ALA A 64 -18.50 14.27 -8.22
N LYS A 65 -19.29 14.41 -9.29
CA LYS A 65 -20.66 14.95 -9.23
C LYS A 65 -21.55 14.11 -8.32
N TRP A 66 -21.59 12.81 -8.57
CA TRP A 66 -22.39 11.87 -7.78
C TRP A 66 -21.96 11.85 -6.30
N ALA A 67 -20.65 11.83 -6.03
CA ALA A 67 -20.11 11.83 -4.67
C ALA A 67 -20.50 13.11 -3.90
N VAL A 68 -20.38 14.28 -4.54
CA VAL A 68 -20.74 15.57 -3.91
C VAL A 68 -22.24 15.70 -3.68
N GLU A 69 -23.09 15.33 -4.65
CA GLU A 69 -24.55 15.45 -4.52
C GLU A 69 -25.14 14.55 -3.44
N ASN A 70 -24.56 13.36 -3.27
CA ASN A 70 -25.07 12.37 -2.34
C ASN A 70 -24.30 12.33 -1.01
N ASN A 71 -23.30 13.21 -0.83
CA ASN A 71 -22.37 13.17 0.30
C ASN A 71 -21.77 11.77 0.52
N LYS A 72 -21.36 11.14 -0.59
CA LYS A 72 -20.80 9.79 -0.67
C LYS A 72 -19.30 9.84 -0.95
N THR A 73 -18.59 8.76 -0.64
CA THR A 73 -17.15 8.63 -0.88
C THR A 73 -16.85 7.61 -1.98
N VAL A 74 -16.05 8.01 -2.97
CA VAL A 74 -15.59 7.15 -4.07
C VAL A 74 -14.08 6.93 -3.95
N ILE A 75 -13.66 5.67 -4.02
CA ILE A 75 -12.25 5.32 -4.15
C ILE A 75 -11.88 5.22 -5.63
N VAL A 76 -10.79 5.87 -6.03
CA VAL A 76 -10.19 5.73 -7.36
C VAL A 76 -8.84 5.03 -7.19
N CYS A 77 -8.78 3.78 -7.65
CA CYS A 77 -7.58 2.94 -7.62
C CYS A 77 -6.91 2.97 -8.98
N THR A 78 -5.59 3.18 -9.02
CA THR A 78 -4.76 3.03 -10.23
C THR A 78 -3.51 2.19 -9.91
N HIS A 79 -2.62 1.99 -10.86
CA HIS A 79 -1.47 1.10 -10.66
C HIS A 79 -0.29 1.79 -9.92
N THR A 80 0.13 2.99 -10.35
CA THR A 80 1.41 3.58 -9.91
C THR A 80 1.28 4.96 -9.22
N ILE A 81 2.29 5.33 -8.42
CA ILE A 81 2.36 6.66 -7.79
C ILE A 81 2.34 7.82 -8.79
N PRO A 82 3.07 7.77 -9.92
CA PRO A 82 2.96 8.78 -10.97
C PRO A 82 1.53 8.94 -11.50
N LEU A 83 0.82 7.85 -11.78
CA LEU A 83 -0.57 7.90 -12.24
C LEU A 83 -1.50 8.51 -11.17
N MET A 84 -1.37 8.10 -9.91
CA MET A 84 -2.12 8.71 -8.80
C MET A 84 -1.85 10.22 -8.70
N THR A 85 -0.58 10.62 -8.85
CA THR A 85 -0.16 12.01 -8.74
C THR A 85 -0.69 12.83 -9.92
N GLN A 86 -0.74 12.26 -11.12
CA GLN A 86 -1.36 12.88 -12.29
C GLN A 86 -2.86 13.13 -12.05
N ILE A 87 -3.59 12.12 -11.55
CA ILE A 87 -5.01 12.27 -11.23
C ILE A 87 -5.21 13.42 -10.24
N VAL A 88 -4.43 13.48 -9.16
CA VAL A 88 -4.64 14.45 -8.07
C VAL A 88 -4.13 15.86 -8.40
N ASN A 89 -3.03 15.99 -9.15
CA ASN A 89 -2.40 17.29 -9.40
C ASN A 89 -2.81 17.91 -10.74
N VAL A 90 -3.41 17.15 -11.66
CA VAL A 90 -3.78 17.64 -13.00
C VAL A 90 -5.28 17.48 -13.26
N GLU A 91 -5.84 16.30 -13.01
CA GLU A 91 -7.19 15.98 -13.45
C GLU A 91 -8.26 16.40 -12.45
N LEU A 92 -8.14 16.03 -11.18
CA LEU A 92 -9.05 16.44 -10.10
C LEU A 92 -9.13 17.96 -9.89
N PRO A 93 -8.05 18.76 -10.04
CA PRO A 93 -8.17 20.22 -10.03
C PRO A 93 -9.07 20.75 -11.14
N ARG A 94 -9.03 20.16 -12.34
CA ARG A 94 -9.95 20.51 -13.45
C ARG A 94 -11.39 20.12 -13.09
N VAL A 95 -11.60 18.92 -12.56
CA VAL A 95 -12.94 18.48 -12.11
C VAL A 95 -13.48 19.36 -11.00
N GLN A 96 -12.65 19.76 -10.04
CA GLN A 96 -13.01 20.70 -8.99
C GLN A 96 -13.40 22.07 -9.57
N GLN A 97 -12.69 22.58 -10.58
CA GLN A 97 -13.06 23.82 -11.27
C GLN A 97 -14.42 23.70 -11.97
N ILE A 98 -14.68 22.58 -12.65
CA ILE A 98 -15.99 22.31 -13.27
C ILE A 98 -17.10 22.35 -12.21
N LEU A 99 -16.93 21.65 -11.09
CA LEU A 99 -17.92 21.63 -10.01
C LEU A 99 -18.10 23.00 -9.33
N LYS A 100 -17.03 23.79 -9.20
CA LYS A 100 -17.10 25.17 -8.68
C LYS A 100 -17.95 26.07 -9.56
N MET A 101 -17.94 25.88 -10.89
CA MET A 101 -18.82 26.62 -11.81
C MET A 101 -20.30 26.26 -11.63
N GLU A 102 -20.58 25.11 -11.03
CA GLU A 102 -21.92 24.63 -10.65
C GLU A 102 -22.19 24.83 -9.14
N HIS A 103 -21.43 25.71 -8.48
CA HIS A 103 -21.54 26.03 -7.04
C HIS A 103 -21.37 24.83 -6.10
N GLN A 104 -20.65 23.80 -6.54
CA GLN A 104 -20.35 22.60 -5.76
C GLN A 104 -18.87 22.56 -5.36
N ASN A 105 -18.59 22.04 -4.15
CA ASN A 105 -17.23 21.96 -3.64
C ASN A 105 -16.76 20.51 -3.56
N LEU A 106 -15.78 20.16 -4.39
CA LEU A 106 -15.15 18.84 -4.36
C LEU A 106 -13.99 18.82 -3.37
N LYS A 107 -14.04 17.89 -2.40
CA LYS A 107 -12.92 17.52 -1.55
C LYS A 107 -12.34 16.19 -2.01
N TYR A 108 -11.02 16.12 -2.15
CA TYR A 108 -10.34 14.91 -2.58
C TYR A 108 -8.98 14.76 -1.89
N GLN A 109 -8.50 13.53 -1.75
CA GLN A 109 -7.25 13.23 -1.06
C GLN A 109 -6.44 12.14 -1.77
N LEU A 110 -5.13 12.34 -1.87
CA LEU A 110 -4.16 11.32 -2.28
C LEU A 110 -3.73 10.48 -1.07
N VAL A 111 -3.80 9.16 -1.21
CA VAL A 111 -3.44 8.21 -0.14
C VAL A 111 -2.42 7.20 -0.66
N LYS A 112 -1.24 7.20 -0.03
CA LYS A 112 -0.15 6.26 -0.28
C LYS A 112 0.02 5.31 0.92
N GLY A 113 0.83 4.27 0.77
CA GLY A 113 1.26 3.44 1.90
C GLY A 113 2.01 4.25 2.96
N LYS A 114 1.95 3.83 4.23
CA LYS A 114 2.62 4.51 5.37
C LYS A 114 4.13 4.71 5.15
N SER A 115 4.76 3.78 4.44
CA SER A 115 6.18 3.84 4.06
C SER A 115 6.53 5.07 3.21
N HIS A 116 5.56 5.72 2.56
CA HIS A 116 5.78 6.93 1.77
C HIS A 116 5.74 8.22 2.57
N TYR A 117 5.36 8.16 3.85
CA TYR A 117 5.28 9.33 4.72
C TYR A 117 6.39 9.32 5.77
N VAL A 118 6.85 10.52 6.13
CA VAL A 118 7.78 10.74 7.22
C VAL A 118 7.06 10.55 8.57
N CYS A 119 7.71 9.86 9.50
CA CYS A 119 7.31 9.86 10.90
C CYS A 119 8.04 10.99 11.63
N TYR A 120 7.29 12.03 12.04
CA TYR A 120 7.87 13.21 12.69
C TYR A 120 8.76 12.85 13.89
N SER A 121 8.29 11.98 14.78
CA SER A 121 9.06 11.56 15.97
C SER A 121 10.39 10.86 15.59
N LYS A 122 10.39 9.97 14.59
CA LYS A 122 11.64 9.32 14.13
C LYS A 122 12.59 10.33 13.51
N LEU A 123 12.05 11.26 12.72
CA LEU A 123 12.84 12.32 12.09
C LEU A 123 13.44 13.27 13.13
N GLU A 124 12.68 13.66 14.15
CA GLU A 124 13.12 14.54 15.23
C GLU A 124 14.24 13.90 16.05
N ASN A 125 14.09 12.62 16.43
CA ASN A 125 15.14 11.87 17.13
C ASN A 125 16.43 11.82 16.30
N LEU A 126 16.33 11.42 15.02
CA LEU A 126 17.49 11.35 14.14
C LEU A 126 18.12 12.72 13.88
N TRP A 127 17.30 13.77 13.81
CA TRP A 127 17.79 15.15 13.71
C TRP A 127 18.61 15.53 14.95
N GLN A 128 18.11 15.24 16.16
CA GLN A 128 18.82 15.51 17.42
C GLN A 128 20.15 14.76 17.51
N GLU A 129 20.18 13.47 17.15
CA GLU A 129 21.40 12.65 17.12
C GLU A 129 22.44 13.20 16.15
N THR A 130 21.98 13.75 15.02
CA THR A 130 22.86 14.24 13.94
C THR A 130 23.25 15.71 14.09
N LEU A 131 22.74 16.46 15.08
CA LEU A 131 23.00 17.89 15.29
C LEU A 131 24.49 18.26 15.32
N ARG A 132 25.34 17.38 15.88
CA ARG A 132 26.78 17.60 16.01
C ARG A 132 27.60 17.03 14.86
N SER A 133 26.96 16.33 13.93
CA SER A 133 27.59 15.72 12.76
C SER A 133 27.48 16.64 11.55
N MET A 134 28.54 16.69 10.75
CA MET A 134 28.59 17.45 9.49
C MET A 134 28.63 16.55 8.25
N ASN A 135 28.36 15.25 8.43
CA ASN A 135 28.35 14.28 7.34
C ASN A 135 27.16 14.50 6.37
N LYS A 136 27.18 13.79 5.24
CA LYS A 136 26.14 13.89 4.20
C LYS A 136 24.74 13.56 4.76
N GLU A 137 24.64 12.52 5.60
CA GLU A 137 23.38 12.10 6.24
C GLU A 137 22.78 13.22 7.10
N ALA A 138 23.56 13.84 7.99
CA ALA A 138 23.12 14.93 8.85
C ALA A 138 22.58 16.13 8.03
N LYS A 139 23.25 16.50 6.94
CA LYS A 139 22.78 17.56 6.04
C LYS A 139 21.46 17.22 5.37
N THR A 140 21.27 15.96 4.96
CA THR A 140 20.00 15.49 4.37
C THR A 140 18.89 15.48 5.42
N VAL A 141 19.15 14.99 6.63
CA VAL A 141 18.19 15.01 7.75
C VAL A 141 17.75 16.44 8.07
N GLN A 142 18.67 17.40 8.14
CA GLN A 142 18.34 18.81 8.35
C GLN A 142 17.46 19.40 7.25
N LYS A 143 17.72 19.05 5.97
CA LYS A 143 16.88 19.47 4.84
C LYS A 143 15.47 18.89 4.94
N ILE A 144 15.34 17.61 5.28
CA ILE A 144 14.04 16.94 5.46
C ILE A 144 13.30 17.57 6.64
N PHE A 145 13.95 17.77 7.78
CA PHE A 145 13.38 18.41 8.96
C PHE A 145 12.82 19.80 8.63
N LYS A 146 13.56 20.61 7.86
CA LYS A 146 13.09 21.92 7.38
C LYS A 146 11.84 21.81 6.50
N LYS A 147 11.83 20.88 5.53
CA LYS A 147 10.68 20.64 4.63
C LYS A 147 9.43 20.22 5.39
N VAL A 148 9.57 19.31 6.35
CA VAL A 148 8.45 18.80 7.16
C VAL A 148 7.89 19.90 8.07
N THR A 149 8.75 20.62 8.79
CA THR A 149 8.33 21.60 9.81
C THR A 149 7.91 22.96 9.25
N ARG A 150 8.53 23.42 8.15
CA ARG A 150 8.27 24.76 7.60
C ARG A 150 7.41 24.76 6.35
N GLU A 151 7.49 23.70 5.56
CA GLU A 151 6.78 23.60 4.27
C GLU A 151 5.64 22.56 4.32
N TYR A 152 5.44 21.86 5.45
CA TYR A 152 4.41 20.83 5.64
C TYR A 152 4.45 19.70 4.59
N VAL A 153 5.65 19.42 4.06
CA VAL A 153 5.88 18.35 3.09
C VAL A 153 6.23 17.07 3.83
N ASN A 154 5.31 16.13 3.86
CA ASN A 154 5.43 14.91 4.67
C ASN A 154 5.61 13.62 3.85
N ASP A 155 5.52 13.68 2.52
CA ASP A 155 5.69 12.52 1.65
C ASP A 155 7.03 12.54 0.91
N ARG A 156 7.60 11.35 0.66
CA ARG A 156 8.93 11.20 0.02
C ARG A 156 9.02 11.95 -1.30
N THR A 157 8.00 11.80 -2.15
CA THR A 157 7.98 12.41 -3.48
C THR A 157 7.82 13.92 -3.44
N GLY A 158 7.15 14.47 -2.42
CA GLY A 158 7.00 15.91 -2.23
C GLY A 158 8.29 16.63 -1.82
N LEU A 159 9.30 15.93 -1.30
CA LEU A 159 10.55 16.54 -0.83
C LEU A 159 11.31 17.30 -1.94
N GLY A 160 11.18 16.85 -3.19
CA GLY A 160 11.80 17.47 -4.35
C GLY A 160 13.30 17.18 -4.50
N PHE A 161 13.83 16.21 -3.76
CA PHE A 161 15.19 15.70 -3.88
C PHE A 161 15.23 14.22 -3.49
N ASP A 162 16.26 13.52 -3.95
CA ASP A 162 16.42 12.11 -3.65
C ASP A 162 16.94 11.87 -2.23
N VAL A 163 16.43 10.81 -1.61
CA VAL A 163 16.77 10.40 -0.24
C VAL A 163 17.15 8.92 -0.30
N GLU A 164 18.34 8.60 0.20
CA GLU A 164 18.83 7.21 0.25
C GLU A 164 17.86 6.31 1.02
N ASP A 165 17.62 5.09 0.51
CA ASP A 165 16.65 4.16 1.10
C ASP A 165 16.98 3.78 2.54
N SER A 166 18.27 3.65 2.86
CA SER A 166 18.76 3.38 4.22
C SER A 166 18.32 4.46 5.19
N LEU A 167 18.46 5.74 4.81
CA LEU A 167 18.01 6.89 5.59
C LEU A 167 16.47 6.94 5.65
N TRP A 168 15.79 6.73 4.53
CA TRP A 168 14.33 6.75 4.47
C TRP A 168 13.69 5.70 5.38
N LYS A 169 14.26 4.48 5.42
CA LYS A 169 13.81 3.41 6.34
C LYS A 169 13.87 3.86 7.81
N LYS A 170 14.90 4.63 8.21
CA LYS A 170 15.03 5.15 9.59
C LYS A 170 13.93 6.15 9.95
N ILE A 171 13.47 6.97 9.00
CA ILE A 171 12.54 8.09 9.28
C ILE A 171 11.08 7.84 8.84
N SER A 172 10.82 6.83 8.01
CA SER A 172 9.49 6.56 7.48
C SER A 172 8.49 6.03 8.52
N ALA A 173 7.20 6.23 8.25
CA ALA A 173 6.10 5.74 9.08
C ALA A 173 5.71 4.26 8.83
N SER A 174 6.52 3.50 8.08
CA SER A 174 6.35 2.07 7.79
C SER A 174 5.96 1.26 9.04
N ASN A 175 6.77 1.32 10.09
CA ASN A 175 6.56 0.57 11.34
C ASN A 175 5.78 1.37 12.41
N CYS A 176 4.91 2.30 12.02
CA CYS A 176 4.14 3.10 12.97
C CYS A 176 3.04 2.26 13.65
N ARG A 177 3.33 1.77 14.86
CA ARG A 177 2.42 1.07 15.79
C ARG A 177 1.82 2.08 16.77
N ALA A 178 0.78 2.78 16.34
CA ALA A 178 0.28 3.90 17.11
C ALA A 178 -0.69 3.50 18.22
N ILE A 179 -0.24 3.68 19.46
CA ILE A 179 -1.10 3.69 20.65
C ILE A 179 -1.22 5.13 21.20
N ASN A 180 -0.17 5.96 21.07
CA ASN A 180 -0.19 7.39 21.40
C ASN A 180 0.52 8.19 20.31
N LYS A 181 -0.23 8.87 19.44
CA LYS A 181 0.33 9.68 18.36
C LYS A 181 0.32 11.16 18.75
N PRO A 182 1.37 11.93 18.41
CA PRO A 182 1.38 13.37 18.60
C PRO A 182 0.33 14.04 17.70
N GLU A 183 -0.13 15.23 18.08
CA GLU A 183 -1.06 16.05 17.27
C GLU A 183 -0.52 16.32 15.86
N SER A 184 0.82 16.39 15.70
CA SER A 184 1.49 16.58 14.40
C SER A 184 1.64 15.30 13.56
N CYS A 185 0.91 14.23 13.87
CA CYS A 185 1.04 12.98 13.14
C CYS A 185 0.34 13.04 11.77
N VAL A 186 1.14 13.12 10.70
CA VAL A 186 0.66 13.09 9.30
C VAL A 186 -0.31 11.94 8.99
N ILE A 187 -0.15 10.78 9.64
CA ILE A 187 -1.04 9.64 9.39
C ILE A 187 -2.44 9.86 9.98
N GLU A 188 -2.57 10.56 11.12
CA GLU A 188 -3.90 10.89 11.67
C GLU A 188 -4.52 12.06 10.90
N GLU A 189 -3.72 13.08 10.57
CA GLU A 189 -4.17 14.16 9.68
C GLU A 189 -4.68 13.61 8.33
N LEU A 190 -3.99 12.61 7.76
CA LEU A 190 -4.42 11.95 6.54
C LEU A 190 -5.75 11.20 6.73
N LYS A 191 -5.95 10.51 7.86
CA LYS A 191 -7.22 9.85 8.17
C LYS A 191 -8.38 10.83 8.27
N GLU A 192 -8.18 11.95 8.97
CA GLU A 192 -9.19 13.00 9.08
C GLU A 192 -9.55 13.57 7.70
N LYS A 193 -8.54 13.85 6.86
CA LYS A 193 -8.76 14.32 5.49
C LYS A 193 -9.47 13.29 4.61
N MET A 194 -9.14 12.00 4.76
CA MET A 194 -9.82 10.91 4.06
C MET A 194 -11.32 10.88 4.41
N ILE A 195 -11.67 10.96 5.69
CA ILE A 195 -13.08 10.95 6.14
C ILE A 195 -13.88 12.12 5.54
N GLN A 196 -13.25 13.27 5.33
CA GLN A 196 -13.90 14.45 4.76
C GLN A 196 -13.89 14.50 3.22
N SER A 197 -13.32 13.49 2.55
CA SER A 197 -13.12 13.49 1.11
C SER A 197 -14.26 12.79 0.38
N HIS A 198 -14.71 13.41 -0.72
CA HIS A 198 -15.64 12.78 -1.67
C HIS A 198 -14.91 11.80 -2.58
N ILE A 199 -13.67 12.12 -2.98
CA ILE A 199 -12.83 11.25 -3.82
C ILE A 199 -11.52 10.94 -3.10
N ILE A 200 -11.19 9.66 -2.94
CA ILE A 200 -9.89 9.23 -2.43
C ILE A 200 -9.15 8.51 -3.55
N VAL A 201 -7.95 9.00 -3.88
CA VAL A 201 -7.10 8.39 -4.91
C VAL A 201 -6.02 7.55 -4.23
N THR A 202 -5.95 6.28 -4.60
CA THR A 202 -4.94 5.34 -4.09
C THR A 202 -4.54 4.34 -5.19
N ASN A 203 -3.70 3.35 -4.85
CA ASN A 203 -3.34 2.29 -5.77
C ASN A 203 -4.02 0.96 -5.45
N HIS A 204 -4.01 0.02 -6.41
CA HIS A 204 -4.56 -1.32 -6.21
C HIS A 204 -3.99 -1.99 -4.96
N ALA A 205 -2.68 -1.86 -4.73
CA ALA A 205 -2.03 -2.50 -3.60
C ALA A 205 -2.61 -2.02 -2.25
N TYR A 206 -2.71 -0.71 -2.05
CA TYR A 206 -3.28 -0.16 -0.83
C TYR A 206 -4.75 -0.55 -0.63
N PHE A 207 -5.53 -0.57 -1.72
CA PHE A 207 -6.94 -0.99 -1.67
C PHE A 207 -7.11 -2.45 -1.25
N PHE A 208 -6.32 -3.37 -1.82
CA PHE A 208 -6.41 -4.79 -1.44
C PHE A 208 -5.85 -5.05 -0.04
N SER A 209 -4.81 -4.32 0.38
CA SER A 209 -4.35 -4.35 1.77
C SER A 209 -5.44 -3.87 2.73
N ASP A 210 -6.17 -2.79 2.40
CA ASP A 210 -7.34 -2.34 3.16
C ASP A 210 -8.38 -3.45 3.29
N LEU A 211 -8.73 -4.08 2.17
CA LEU A 211 -9.74 -5.13 2.11
C LEU A 211 -9.34 -6.34 2.97
N ALA A 212 -8.06 -6.73 2.94
CA ALA A 212 -7.52 -7.81 3.75
C ALA A 212 -7.59 -7.48 5.25
N ILE A 213 -7.24 -6.26 5.67
CA ILE A 213 -7.32 -5.80 7.06
C ILE A 213 -8.77 -5.71 7.53
N ARG A 214 -9.65 -5.18 6.68
CA ARG A 214 -11.09 -5.02 6.97
C ARG A 214 -11.77 -6.36 7.18
N ARG A 215 -11.43 -7.38 6.39
CA ARG A 215 -11.92 -8.76 6.58
C ARG A 215 -11.51 -9.36 7.94
N LYS A 216 -10.32 -9.03 8.44
CA LYS A 216 -9.81 -9.56 9.72
C LYS A 216 -10.34 -8.81 10.94
N THR A 217 -10.44 -7.48 10.86
CA THR A 217 -10.66 -6.61 12.03
C THR A 217 -12.02 -5.91 12.05
N GLY A 218 -12.79 -6.00 10.97
CA GLY A 218 -14.00 -5.21 10.74
C GLY A 218 -13.74 -3.76 10.33
N ASN A 219 -12.52 -3.25 10.53
CA ASN A 219 -12.11 -1.89 10.19
C ASN A 219 -11.02 -1.88 9.11
N GLY A 220 -11.07 -0.91 8.21
CA GLY A 220 -10.03 -0.70 7.20
C GLY A 220 -9.06 0.43 7.55
N SER A 221 -7.99 0.54 6.77
CA SER A 221 -7.16 1.76 6.67
C SER A 221 -7.86 2.90 5.91
N LEU A 222 -8.73 2.57 4.95
CA LEU A 222 -9.61 3.50 4.25
C LEU A 222 -10.90 3.72 5.07
N PRO A 223 -11.53 4.90 4.98
CA PRO A 223 -12.86 5.10 5.53
C PRO A 223 -13.89 4.21 4.84
N ASN A 224 -15.13 4.24 5.31
CA ASN A 224 -16.23 3.65 4.56
C ASN A 224 -16.39 4.38 3.22
N TYR A 225 -16.72 3.64 2.17
CA TYR A 225 -16.86 4.14 0.81
C TYR A 225 -18.07 3.51 0.14
N ASP A 226 -18.63 4.22 -0.83
CA ASP A 226 -19.88 3.86 -1.51
C ASP A 226 -19.63 3.32 -2.93
N ALA A 227 -18.50 3.66 -3.55
CA ALA A 227 -18.11 3.15 -4.85
C ALA A 227 -16.58 3.06 -5.01
N VAL A 228 -16.14 2.18 -5.91
CA VAL A 228 -14.72 2.01 -6.26
C VAL A 228 -14.59 2.01 -7.78
N ILE A 229 -13.62 2.77 -8.28
CA ILE A 229 -13.22 2.82 -9.69
C ILE A 229 -11.81 2.25 -9.80
N PHE A 230 -11.66 1.17 -10.56
CA PHE A 230 -10.36 0.59 -10.89
C PHE A 230 -9.92 1.09 -12.26
N ASP A 231 -8.96 2.00 -12.27
CA ASP A 231 -8.21 2.39 -13.46
C ASP A 231 -7.03 1.45 -13.68
N GLU A 232 -6.68 1.18 -14.93
CA GLU A 232 -5.69 0.14 -15.30
C GLU A 232 -5.99 -1.22 -14.67
N ALA A 233 -7.28 -1.61 -14.66
CA ALA A 233 -7.78 -2.82 -14.01
C ALA A 233 -7.15 -4.13 -14.52
N HIS A 234 -6.40 -4.12 -15.63
CA HIS A 234 -5.63 -5.28 -16.08
C HIS A 234 -4.52 -5.67 -15.09
N GLU A 235 -3.99 -4.71 -14.33
CA GLU A 235 -2.98 -4.94 -13.28
C GLU A 235 -3.61 -5.46 -11.97
N MET A 236 -4.94 -5.49 -11.88
CA MET A 236 -5.65 -5.79 -10.63
C MET A 236 -5.43 -7.23 -10.17
N GLU A 237 -5.42 -8.18 -11.10
CA GLU A 237 -5.31 -9.61 -10.81
C GLU A 237 -3.96 -9.93 -10.14
N ASP A 238 -2.86 -9.53 -10.76
CA ASP A 238 -1.51 -9.77 -10.24
C ASP A 238 -1.30 -9.13 -8.87
N VAL A 239 -1.75 -7.88 -8.69
CA VAL A 239 -1.62 -7.18 -7.40
C VAL A 239 -2.48 -7.82 -6.32
N CYS A 240 -3.68 -8.29 -6.67
CA CYS A 240 -4.55 -9.01 -5.74
C CYS A 240 -3.89 -10.32 -5.29
N CYS A 241 -3.39 -11.12 -6.24
CA CYS A 241 -2.69 -12.37 -5.96
C CYS A 241 -1.52 -12.15 -5.00
N GLN A 242 -0.65 -11.16 -5.27
CA GLN A 242 0.50 -10.83 -4.42
C GLN A 242 0.10 -10.49 -2.97
N ILE A 243 -0.98 -9.73 -2.76
CA ILE A 243 -1.40 -9.31 -1.42
C ILE A 243 -2.05 -10.42 -0.61
N PHE A 244 -2.81 -11.30 -1.27
CA PHE A 244 -3.46 -12.42 -0.61
C PHE A 244 -2.57 -13.67 -0.54
N GLU A 245 -1.44 -13.67 -1.24
CA GLU A 245 -0.42 -14.69 -1.14
C GLU A 245 0.26 -14.66 0.23
N LYS A 246 0.42 -15.84 0.81
CA LYS A 246 1.30 -16.07 1.96
C LYS A 246 2.47 -16.90 1.48
N SER A 247 3.66 -16.32 1.54
CA SER A 247 4.91 -17.03 1.29
C SER A 247 5.67 -17.14 2.62
N ALA A 248 6.50 -18.16 2.71
CA ALA A 248 7.44 -18.31 3.80
C ALA A 248 8.76 -18.78 3.18
N ASP A 249 9.84 -18.05 3.42
CA ASP A 249 11.17 -18.42 2.97
C ASP A 249 12.05 -18.87 4.13
N ILE A 250 13.15 -19.55 3.81
CA ILE A 250 14.06 -20.08 4.82
C ILE A 250 14.70 -18.99 5.69
N ASN A 251 15.03 -17.83 5.12
CA ASN A 251 15.65 -16.74 5.88
C ASN A 251 14.64 -16.14 6.87
N GLN A 252 13.35 -16.11 6.53
CA GLN A 252 12.30 -15.73 7.46
C GLN A 252 12.19 -16.73 8.60
N PHE A 253 12.27 -18.04 8.32
CA PHE A 253 12.33 -19.08 9.36
C PHE A 253 13.57 -18.94 10.26
N GLU A 254 14.75 -18.72 9.69
CA GLU A 254 15.99 -18.45 10.43
C GLU A 254 15.87 -17.21 11.32
N SER A 255 15.34 -16.12 10.78
CA SER A 255 15.11 -14.89 11.55
C SER A 255 14.15 -15.13 12.72
N LEU A 256 13.12 -15.95 12.52
CA LEU A 256 12.19 -16.31 13.59
C LEU A 256 12.86 -17.19 14.65
N PHE A 257 13.70 -18.16 14.25
CA PHE A 257 14.52 -18.89 15.22
C PHE A 257 15.36 -17.91 16.03
N ASP A 258 16.13 -17.05 15.39
CA ASP A 258 16.98 -16.09 16.09
C ASP A 258 16.20 -15.18 17.04
N GLN A 259 14.99 -14.76 16.68
CA GLN A 259 14.09 -14.00 17.56
C GLN A 259 13.60 -14.81 18.76
N LEU A 260 13.17 -16.06 18.58
CA LEU A 260 12.69 -16.94 19.66
C LEU A 260 13.80 -17.37 20.61
N PHE A 261 15.00 -17.58 20.07
CA PHE A 261 16.19 -17.93 20.82
C PHE A 261 16.90 -16.69 21.41
N GLN A 262 16.32 -15.49 21.30
CA GLN A 262 16.75 -14.35 22.10
C GLN A 262 16.59 -14.67 23.60
N ARG A 263 17.59 -14.25 24.37
CA ARG A 263 17.79 -14.68 25.77
C ARG A 263 16.59 -14.46 26.68
N ASP A 264 15.78 -13.43 26.43
CA ASP A 264 14.70 -13.06 27.35
C ASP A 264 13.48 -13.97 27.16
N ILE A 265 13.07 -14.25 25.92
CA ILE A 265 11.92 -15.13 25.61
C ILE A 265 12.28 -16.58 25.93
N PHE A 266 13.48 -17.02 25.53
CA PHE A 266 13.87 -18.42 25.68
C PHE A 266 14.02 -18.85 27.14
N LYS A 267 14.45 -17.94 28.04
CA LYS A 267 14.59 -18.22 29.48
C LYS A 267 13.26 -18.33 30.22
N GLU A 268 12.18 -17.75 29.70
CA GLU A 268 10.84 -17.85 30.30
C GLU A 268 10.19 -19.22 30.07
N LEU A 269 10.72 -20.02 29.13
CA LEU A 269 10.26 -21.37 28.83
C LEU A 269 10.73 -22.39 29.87
N ASP A 270 9.94 -23.44 30.08
CA ASP A 270 10.37 -24.58 30.90
C ASP A 270 11.50 -25.37 30.21
N HIS A 271 12.24 -26.13 31.01
CA HIS A 271 13.42 -26.86 30.51
C HIS A 271 13.08 -27.89 29.42
N GLY A 272 11.92 -28.53 29.49
CA GLY A 272 11.47 -29.50 28.48
C GLY A 272 11.17 -28.80 27.14
N ALA A 273 10.51 -27.65 27.18
CA ALA A 273 10.25 -26.83 26.01
C ALA A 273 11.55 -26.32 25.35
N GLN A 274 12.51 -25.85 26.16
CA GLN A 274 13.81 -25.40 25.67
C GLN A 274 14.55 -26.51 24.93
N LEU A 275 14.62 -27.72 25.51
CA LEU A 275 15.26 -28.88 24.88
C LEU A 275 14.58 -29.27 23.56
N LYS A 276 13.24 -29.34 23.56
CA LYS A 276 12.46 -29.69 22.36
C LYS A 276 12.66 -28.68 21.24
N LEU A 277 12.62 -27.38 21.52
CA LEU A 277 12.84 -26.33 20.50
C LEU A 277 14.27 -26.37 19.96
N THR A 278 15.26 -26.63 20.82
CA THR A 278 16.67 -26.70 20.43
C THR A 278 16.92 -27.88 19.50
N GLN A 279 16.38 -29.05 19.83
CA GLN A 279 16.47 -30.25 19.00
C GLN A 279 15.81 -30.02 17.64
N LEU A 280 14.62 -29.43 17.65
CA LEU A 280 13.89 -29.18 16.41
C LEU A 280 14.59 -28.17 15.48
N ARG A 281 15.20 -27.12 16.04
CA ARG A 281 16.04 -26.20 15.25
C ARG A 281 17.20 -26.94 14.57
N GLN A 282 17.87 -27.83 15.29
CA GLN A 282 18.99 -28.61 14.73
C GLN A 282 18.52 -29.56 13.62
N ASP A 283 17.40 -30.26 13.83
CA ASP A 283 16.84 -31.17 12.84
C ASP A 283 16.39 -30.42 11.57
N ILE A 284 15.79 -29.24 11.73
CA ILE A 284 15.39 -28.36 10.61
C ILE A 284 16.61 -27.90 9.82
N HIS A 285 17.64 -27.36 10.48
CA HIS A 285 18.89 -26.94 9.80
C HIS A 285 19.52 -28.10 9.03
N ARG A 286 19.66 -29.27 9.67
CA ARG A 286 20.28 -30.45 9.03
C ARG A 286 19.53 -30.86 7.77
N ASN A 287 18.20 -30.89 7.82
CA ASN A 287 17.38 -31.27 6.67
C ASN A 287 17.41 -30.22 5.56
N LEU A 288 17.40 -28.93 5.90
CA LEU A 288 17.53 -27.86 4.91
C LEU A 288 18.90 -27.90 4.21
N ASP A 289 19.98 -28.15 4.95
CA ASP A 289 21.33 -28.33 4.37
C ASP A 289 21.38 -29.51 3.40
N GLN A 290 20.70 -30.62 3.72
CA GLN A 290 20.59 -31.77 2.81
C GLN A 290 19.83 -31.43 1.53
N VAL A 291 18.71 -30.70 1.65
CA VAL A 291 17.94 -30.22 0.50
C VAL A 291 18.78 -29.31 -0.39
N PHE A 292 19.46 -28.29 0.17
CA PHE A 292 20.30 -27.39 -0.64
C PHE A 292 21.52 -28.09 -1.24
N THR A 293 22.11 -29.04 -0.52
CA THR A 293 23.21 -29.86 -1.08
C THR A 293 22.70 -30.68 -2.27
N GLY A 294 21.50 -31.25 -2.16
CA GLY A 294 20.83 -31.96 -3.26
C GLY A 294 20.59 -31.04 -4.47
N VAL A 295 20.03 -29.85 -4.24
CA VAL A 295 19.83 -28.82 -5.28
C VAL A 295 21.16 -28.43 -5.92
N GLY A 296 22.20 -28.14 -5.12
CA GLY A 296 23.51 -27.71 -5.58
C GLY A 296 24.23 -28.76 -6.43
N ASN A 297 24.13 -30.04 -6.04
CA ASN A 297 24.69 -31.15 -6.82
C ASN A 297 24.01 -31.32 -8.19
N GLU A 298 22.71 -31.08 -8.27
CA GLU A 298 21.95 -31.15 -9.53
C GLU A 298 22.20 -29.89 -10.40
N MET A 299 22.24 -28.70 -9.81
CA MET A 299 22.50 -27.44 -10.51
C MET A 299 23.96 -27.32 -11.01
N GLY A 300 24.93 -27.82 -10.26
CA GLY A 300 26.36 -27.76 -10.60
C GLY A 300 26.73 -28.47 -11.91
N ASN A 301 25.88 -29.40 -12.38
CA ASN A 301 26.06 -30.10 -13.65
C ASN A 301 25.23 -29.55 -14.81
N LYS A 302 24.20 -28.71 -14.56
CA LYS A 302 23.18 -28.34 -15.54
C LYS A 302 22.52 -26.98 -15.24
N ALA A 303 23.32 -25.92 -15.09
CA ALA A 303 22.87 -24.58 -14.66
C ALA A 303 21.73 -23.93 -15.49
N TYR A 304 21.32 -24.52 -16.63
CA TYR A 304 20.24 -24.02 -17.50
C TYR A 304 19.21 -25.07 -17.94
N GLN A 305 19.25 -26.31 -17.43
CA GLN A 305 18.19 -27.28 -17.71
C GLN A 305 17.10 -27.17 -16.64
N LEU A 306 15.83 -27.05 -17.07
CA LEU A 306 14.68 -27.23 -16.19
C LEU A 306 14.88 -28.56 -15.43
N LEU A 307 14.83 -28.49 -14.10
CA LEU A 307 14.89 -29.68 -13.25
C LEU A 307 13.65 -30.54 -13.56
N ASP A 308 13.84 -31.60 -14.34
CA ASP A 308 12.79 -32.59 -14.63
C ASP A 308 12.55 -33.53 -13.44
N LYS A 309 13.45 -33.48 -12.43
CA LYS A 309 13.34 -34.19 -11.16
C LYS A 309 12.73 -33.30 -10.09
N GLN A 310 11.68 -33.80 -9.45
CA GLN A 310 11.18 -33.25 -8.20
C GLN A 310 12.17 -33.53 -7.08
N ILE A 311 12.60 -32.47 -6.38
CA ILE A 311 13.36 -32.58 -5.14
C ILE A 311 12.33 -32.68 -4.02
N ASP A 312 12.37 -33.76 -3.26
CA ASP A 312 11.46 -33.97 -2.14
C ASP A 312 11.83 -33.03 -0.98
N VAL A 313 10.86 -32.22 -0.57
CA VAL A 313 10.96 -31.29 0.56
C VAL A 313 9.99 -31.65 1.69
N SER A 314 9.32 -32.79 1.60
CA SER A 314 8.25 -33.19 2.53
C SER A 314 8.71 -33.29 3.98
N GLU A 315 9.91 -33.83 4.24
CA GLU A 315 10.47 -33.93 5.58
C GLU A 315 10.77 -32.55 6.19
N ALA A 316 11.39 -31.65 5.41
CA ALA A 316 11.62 -30.27 5.84
C ALA A 316 10.31 -29.54 6.16
N CYS A 317 9.29 -29.70 5.31
CA CYS A 317 7.95 -29.16 5.56
C CYS A 317 7.30 -29.76 6.82
N SER A 318 7.49 -31.06 7.08
CA SER A 318 6.96 -31.72 8.28
C SER A 318 7.59 -31.18 9.55
N LEU A 319 8.92 -31.02 9.57
CA LEU A 319 9.62 -30.48 10.75
C LEU A 319 9.26 -29.02 11.02
N ILE A 320 9.12 -28.21 9.96
CA ILE A 320 8.61 -26.84 10.08
C ILE A 320 7.18 -26.85 10.65
N LYS A 321 6.33 -27.78 10.23
CA LYS A 321 4.97 -27.91 10.79
C LYS A 321 5.02 -28.28 12.28
N ASP A 322 5.81 -29.27 12.66
CA ASP A 322 5.98 -29.71 14.05
C ASP A 322 6.49 -28.57 14.96
N PHE A 323 7.32 -27.70 14.39
CA PHE A 323 7.82 -26.50 15.07
C PHE A 323 6.70 -25.52 15.37
N LEU A 324 5.91 -25.18 14.35
CA LEU A 324 4.80 -24.25 14.48
C LEU A 324 3.73 -24.76 15.45
N GLU A 325 3.42 -26.06 15.44
CA GLU A 325 2.49 -26.69 16.37
C GLU A 325 3.03 -26.69 17.81
N THR A 326 4.32 -27.00 17.96
CA THR A 326 5.00 -26.96 19.26
C THR A 326 4.97 -25.54 19.84
N LEU A 327 5.26 -24.50 19.05
CA LEU A 327 5.18 -23.11 19.50
C LEU A 327 3.76 -22.70 19.92
N LYS A 328 2.74 -23.10 19.16
CA LYS A 328 1.34 -22.83 19.52
C LYS A 328 0.94 -23.49 20.84
N SER A 329 1.43 -24.71 21.11
CA SER A 329 1.13 -25.45 22.34
C SER A 329 1.78 -24.88 23.60
N MET A 330 2.89 -24.14 23.44
CA MET A 330 3.71 -23.65 24.55
C MET A 330 3.19 -22.36 25.21
N ASN A 331 2.11 -21.74 24.70
CA ASN A 331 1.52 -20.50 25.24
C ASN A 331 2.55 -19.38 25.49
N VAL A 332 3.61 -19.32 24.67
CA VAL A 332 4.66 -18.32 24.78
C VAL A 332 4.06 -16.94 24.54
N ARG A 333 4.24 -16.02 25.49
CA ARG A 333 3.79 -14.63 25.34
C ARG A 333 4.38 -14.03 24.08
N GLY A 334 3.52 -13.51 23.19
CA GLY A 334 3.95 -12.91 21.92
C GLY A 334 4.31 -13.91 20.82
N ALA A 335 4.18 -15.23 21.00
CA ALA A 335 4.42 -16.18 19.91
C ALA A 335 3.45 -16.01 18.75
N SER A 336 2.17 -15.67 19.01
CA SER A 336 1.25 -15.29 17.92
C SER A 336 1.79 -14.09 17.15
N ASP A 337 2.23 -13.04 17.84
CA ASP A 337 2.77 -11.83 17.21
C ASP A 337 4.10 -12.06 16.46
N ILE A 338 4.88 -13.07 16.87
CA ILE A 338 6.13 -13.48 16.21
C ILE A 338 5.81 -14.34 14.98
N LEU A 339 4.82 -15.24 15.07
CA LEU A 339 4.35 -16.05 13.96
C LEU A 339 3.60 -15.23 12.91
N ASP A 340 2.78 -14.28 13.33
CA ASP A 340 2.09 -13.35 12.43
C ASP A 340 3.12 -12.50 11.67
N ARG A 341 4.22 -12.11 12.33
CA ARG A 341 5.35 -11.42 11.69
C ARG A 341 6.02 -12.21 10.57
N LEU A 342 6.02 -13.55 10.58
CA LEU A 342 6.54 -14.34 9.43
C LEU A 342 5.77 -14.03 8.15
N PHE A 343 4.47 -13.79 8.27
CA PHE A 343 3.56 -13.59 7.15
C PHE A 343 3.24 -12.11 6.90
N GLU A 344 3.78 -11.19 7.69
CA GLU A 344 3.60 -9.73 7.54
C GLU A 344 4.57 -9.08 6.53
N TYR A 345 5.60 -9.80 6.07
CA TYR A 345 6.64 -9.27 5.18
C TYR A 345 6.37 -9.42 3.68
N ASN A 346 5.13 -9.72 3.28
CA ASN A 346 4.71 -9.65 1.88
C ASN A 346 4.30 -8.24 1.48
#